data_AF-D7JC23-F1
#
_entry.id   AF-D7JC23-F1
#
_cell.length_a   1.000
_cell.length_b   1.000
_cell.length_c   1.000
_cell.angle_alpha   90.00
_cell.angle_beta   90.00
_cell.angle_gamma   90.00
#
_symmetry.space_group_name_H-M   'P 1'
#
loop_
_entity.id
_entity.type
_entity.pdbx_description
1 polymer ?
#
loop_
_entity_poly.entity_id
_entity_poly.type
_entity_poly.pdbx_seq_one_letter_code
_entity_poly.pdbx_strand_id
1 'polypeptide(L)'
;MLGNNPTLYGYVCDSNTEIDPFGLECGRKVKPLKEGDKVYRVYGGDLKAGGASWARVSPNKYKNYRNSAGLPPGKESEVTNTRRFVIEGIIKDPSKVVKSRKAIPLDGNKGGIDEYIIPNWENNGAIEIIRVSGVNPEF
;
A
#
# COMPACT_ATOMS: atom_id res chain seq x y z
N MET A 1 -13.25 20.65 -16.70
CA MET A 1 -13.44 20.17 -15.31
C MET A 1 -13.14 18.68 -15.28
N LEU A 2 -11.99 18.27 -14.74
CA LEU A 2 -11.58 16.86 -14.63
C LEU A 2 -10.86 16.71 -13.28
N GLY A 3 -11.45 15.99 -12.32
CA GLY A 3 -10.87 15.88 -10.98
C GLY A 3 -11.54 14.92 -10.00
N ASN A 4 -12.41 14.01 -10.46
CA ASN A 4 -13.11 13.05 -9.60
C ASN A 4 -12.71 11.60 -9.91
N ASN A 5 -11.42 11.25 -9.73
CA ASN A 5 -11.00 9.85 -9.75
C ASN A 5 -10.00 9.55 -8.62
N PRO A 6 -10.46 9.23 -7.41
CA PRO A 6 -9.56 8.84 -6.34
C PRO A 6 -9.22 7.36 -6.51
N THR A 7 -7.97 7.07 -6.91
CA THR A 7 -7.28 5.76 -6.85
C THR A 7 -7.44 4.76 -8.01
N LEU A 8 -7.23 5.20 -9.27
CA LEU A 8 -6.96 4.25 -10.35
C LEU A 8 -5.73 4.64 -11.19
N TYR A 9 -4.53 4.36 -10.68
CA TYR A 9 -3.38 4.16 -11.58
C TYR A 9 -3.50 2.75 -12.15
N GLY A 10 -4.12 2.66 -13.32
CA GLY A 10 -4.21 1.43 -14.11
C GLY A 10 -2.82 1.05 -14.62
N TYR A 11 -2.27 -0.04 -14.08
CA TYR A 11 -1.27 -0.83 -14.76
C TYR A 11 -1.74 -2.27 -14.74
N VAL A 12 -2.10 -2.74 -15.93
CA VAL A 12 -2.42 -4.13 -16.24
C VAL A 12 -1.13 -4.92 -16.11
N CYS A 13 -1.08 -5.83 -15.14
CA CYS A 13 -0.24 -7.01 -15.25
C CYS A 13 -1.23 -8.11 -15.57
N ASP A 14 -1.35 -8.40 -16.84
CA ASP A 14 -2.10 -9.47 -17.45
C ASP A 14 -1.66 -10.79 -16.83
N SER A 15 -2.52 -11.31 -15.97
CA SER A 15 -2.35 -12.58 -15.29
C SER A 15 -2.81 -13.69 -16.23
N ASN A 16 -2.00 -14.12 -17.19
CA ASN A 16 -2.20 -15.41 -17.85
C ASN A 16 -0.85 -15.95 -18.34
N THR A 17 -0.26 -16.85 -17.53
CA THR A 17 0.80 -17.79 -17.91
C THR A 17 1.98 -17.21 -18.70
N GLU A 18 2.98 -16.66 -18.00
CA GLU A 18 4.30 -16.43 -18.59
C GLU A 18 5.36 -17.07 -17.68
N ILE A 19 6.01 -18.12 -18.20
CA ILE A 19 7.24 -18.66 -17.63
C ILE A 19 8.34 -17.69 -18.04
N ASP A 20 8.86 -16.91 -17.09
CA ASP A 20 9.96 -15.97 -17.30
C ASP A 20 11.30 -16.73 -17.43
N PRO A 21 11.93 -16.77 -18.62
CA PRO A 21 13.21 -17.45 -18.83
C PRO A 21 14.43 -16.63 -18.35
N PHE A 22 14.24 -15.42 -17.84
CA PHE A 22 15.32 -14.54 -17.36
C PHE A 22 15.57 -14.60 -15.84
N GLY A 23 14.76 -15.35 -15.09
CA GLY A 23 15.04 -15.63 -13.67
C GLY A 23 14.97 -14.39 -12.77
N LEU A 24 14.07 -13.45 -13.03
CA LEU A 24 13.84 -12.28 -12.18
C LEU A 24 12.60 -12.48 -11.30
N GLU A 25 12.61 -13.52 -10.46
CA GLU A 25 11.75 -13.73 -9.27
C GLU A 25 10.32 -13.12 -9.30
N CYS A 26 9.56 -13.35 -10.38
CA CYS A 26 8.10 -13.18 -10.38
C CYS A 26 7.46 -14.42 -9.71
N GLY A 27 7.74 -14.65 -8.43
CA GLY A 27 7.42 -15.95 -7.79
C GLY A 27 6.97 -15.91 -6.33
N ARG A 28 7.20 -14.84 -5.57
CA ARG A 28 6.67 -14.76 -4.19
C ARG A 28 5.22 -14.31 -4.21
N LYS A 29 4.31 -15.28 -4.34
CA LYS A 29 2.88 -15.11 -4.07
C LYS A 29 2.70 -14.41 -2.72
N VAL A 30 2.06 -13.25 -2.73
CA VAL A 30 1.70 -12.54 -1.50
C VAL A 30 0.69 -13.38 -0.75
N LYS A 31 0.94 -13.61 0.55
CA LYS A 31 0.02 -14.35 1.39
C LYS A 31 -1.30 -13.55 1.49
N PRO A 32 -2.45 -14.15 1.15
CA PRO A 32 -3.75 -13.49 1.33
C PRO A 32 -3.96 -13.09 2.79
N LEU A 33 -4.62 -11.96 3.00
CA LEU A 33 -5.08 -11.54 4.33
C LEU A 33 -6.23 -12.42 4.81
N LYS A 34 -6.32 -12.59 6.12
CA LYS A 34 -7.41 -13.25 6.82
C LYS A 34 -8.06 -12.28 7.80
N GLU A 35 -9.30 -12.58 8.17
CA GLU A 35 -9.93 -11.88 9.30
C GLU A 35 -9.04 -11.98 10.56
N GLY A 36 -8.90 -10.87 11.28
CA GLY A 36 -8.00 -10.76 12.43
C GLY A 36 -6.58 -10.32 12.09
N ASP A 37 -6.16 -10.35 10.82
CA ASP A 37 -4.83 -9.87 10.43
C ASP A 37 -4.70 -8.36 10.66
N LYS A 38 -3.51 -7.95 11.11
CA LYS A 38 -3.19 -6.53 11.30
C LYS A 38 -2.64 -5.91 10.01
N VAL A 39 -3.14 -4.72 9.70
CA VAL A 39 -2.74 -3.94 8.52
C VAL A 39 -2.44 -2.49 8.88
N TYR A 40 -1.61 -1.88 8.03
CA TYR A 40 -1.08 -0.54 8.21
C TYR A 40 -1.19 0.24 6.91
N ARG A 41 -1.63 1.50 7.02
CA ARG A 41 -1.63 2.45 5.93
C ARG A 41 -0.78 3.66 6.30
N VAL A 42 0.11 4.05 5.40
CA VAL A 42 1.00 5.20 5.59
C VAL A 42 0.66 6.28 4.58
N TYR A 43 0.40 7.49 5.06
CA TYR A 43 -0.05 8.61 4.23
C TYR A 43 0.47 9.97 4.74
N GLY A 44 0.17 11.03 4.01
CA GLY A 44 0.63 12.40 4.26
C GLY A 44 1.07 13.09 2.99
N GLY A 45 1.13 14.43 2.99
CA GLY A 45 1.35 15.21 1.77
C GLY A 45 0.12 15.15 0.87
N ASP A 46 0.33 14.71 -0.37
CA ASP A 46 -0.72 14.59 -1.38
C ASP A 46 -1.62 13.38 -1.12
N LEU A 47 -1.08 12.33 -0.48
CA LEU A 47 -1.82 11.11 -0.18
C LEU A 47 -2.67 11.25 1.09
N LYS A 48 -3.97 10.98 0.95
CA LYS A 48 -4.98 11.13 2.01
C LYS A 48 -5.30 9.81 2.74
N ALA A 49 -5.99 9.92 3.88
CA ALA A 49 -6.36 8.78 4.72
C ALA A 49 -7.14 7.71 3.94
N GLY A 50 -8.12 8.10 3.12
CA GLY A 50 -8.98 7.19 2.36
C GLY A 50 -8.36 6.40 1.20
N GLY A 51 -7.06 6.56 0.90
CA GLY A 51 -6.44 5.79 -0.18
C GLY A 51 -6.36 4.29 0.11
N ALA A 52 -6.18 3.49 -0.95
CA ALA A 52 -6.43 2.05 -0.92
C ALA A 52 -5.23 1.15 -0.59
N SER A 53 -4.01 1.69 -0.47
CA SER A 53 -2.80 0.87 -0.27
C SER A 53 -2.53 0.60 1.22
N TRP A 54 -2.42 -0.69 1.55
CA TRP A 54 -2.19 -1.24 2.90
C TRP A 54 -1.05 -2.24 2.91
N ALA A 55 -0.36 -2.37 4.04
CA ALA A 55 0.70 -3.35 4.27
C ALA A 55 0.50 -4.08 5.60
N ARG A 56 0.96 -5.33 5.69
CA ARG A 56 0.96 -6.13 6.93
C ARG A 56 2.09 -5.79 7.90
N VAL A 57 3.05 -4.97 7.47
CA VAL A 57 4.23 -4.61 8.25
C VAL A 57 4.11 -3.20 8.79
N SER A 58 4.43 -3.03 10.07
CA SER A 58 4.41 -1.71 10.70
C SER A 58 5.57 -0.85 10.19
N PRO A 59 5.32 0.41 9.76
CA PRO A 59 6.38 1.31 9.33
C PRO A 59 7.35 1.71 10.45
N ASN A 60 6.97 1.54 11.72
CA ASN A 60 7.82 1.86 12.87
C ASN A 60 8.82 0.74 13.20
N LYS A 61 8.52 -0.50 12.80
CA LYS A 61 9.37 -1.67 13.06
C LYS A 61 10.17 -2.10 11.84
N TYR A 62 9.79 -1.64 10.65
CA TYR A 62 10.40 -2.05 9.39
C TYR A 62 11.43 -1.02 8.91
N LYS A 63 12.70 -1.41 8.88
CA LYS A 63 13.80 -0.56 8.39
C LYS A 63 13.58 -0.20 6.92
N ASN A 64 13.87 1.06 6.55
CA ASN A 64 13.74 1.56 5.18
C ASN A 64 12.33 1.33 4.59
N TYR A 65 11.29 1.51 5.40
CA TYR A 65 9.90 1.29 4.98
C TYR A 65 9.55 2.06 3.69
N ARG A 66 9.89 3.36 3.59
CA ARG A 66 9.62 4.17 2.39
C ARG A 66 10.09 3.46 1.11
N ASN A 67 11.35 3.03 1.11
CA ASN A 67 11.96 2.37 -0.02
C ASN A 67 11.27 1.05 -0.35
N SER A 68 10.96 0.24 0.67
CA SER A 68 10.42 -1.11 0.48
C SER A 68 8.92 -1.11 0.18
N ALA A 69 8.21 -0.05 0.57
CA ALA A 69 6.80 0.17 0.30
C ALA A 69 6.53 0.98 -0.99
N GLY A 70 7.58 1.41 -1.70
CA GLY A 70 7.43 2.21 -2.92
C GLY A 70 6.77 3.56 -2.67
N LEU A 71 6.92 4.15 -1.47
CA LEU A 71 6.19 5.38 -1.15
C LEU A 71 6.82 6.59 -1.86
N PRO A 72 6.07 7.29 -2.73
CA PRO A 72 6.64 8.29 -3.59
C PRO A 72 7.10 9.51 -2.75
N PRO A 73 8.30 10.04 -2.96
CA PRO A 73 8.80 11.25 -2.33
C PRO A 73 8.55 12.51 -3.19
N GLY A 74 7.79 12.42 -4.28
CA GLY A 74 7.49 13.57 -5.16
C GLY A 74 8.53 13.81 -6.25
N LYS A 75 9.06 12.74 -6.88
CA LYS A 75 10.00 12.87 -8.01
C LYS A 75 9.24 12.80 -9.34
N GLU A 76 9.52 11.80 -10.17
CA GLU A 76 8.90 11.61 -11.49
C GLU A 76 7.37 11.51 -11.41
N SER A 77 6.83 10.92 -10.33
CA SER A 77 5.39 10.87 -10.12
C SER A 77 4.74 12.20 -9.73
N GLU A 78 5.54 13.20 -9.32
CA GLU A 78 5.11 14.48 -8.74
C GLU A 78 4.19 14.37 -7.50
N VAL A 79 3.96 13.15 -7.01
CA VAL A 79 3.09 12.87 -5.86
C VAL A 79 3.94 12.60 -4.62
N THR A 80 3.66 13.29 -3.53
CA THR A 80 4.42 13.12 -2.28
C THR A 80 3.61 12.37 -1.24
N ASN A 81 4.18 11.27 -0.74
CA ASN A 81 3.82 10.69 0.55
C ASN A 81 4.84 11.11 1.60
N THR A 82 4.48 12.04 2.49
CA THR A 82 5.38 12.51 3.56
C THR A 82 5.54 11.52 4.71
N ARG A 83 4.74 10.44 4.73
CA ARG A 83 4.67 9.45 5.82
C ARG A 83 4.27 10.07 7.16
N ARG A 84 3.60 11.22 7.15
CA ARG A 84 3.24 11.96 8.36
C ARG A 84 2.28 11.18 9.25
N PHE A 85 1.45 10.33 8.67
CA PHE A 85 0.41 9.62 9.41
C PHE A 85 0.41 8.12 9.10
N VAL A 86 0.08 7.33 10.11
CA VAL A 86 -0.08 5.89 10.04
C VAL A 86 -1.42 5.50 10.64
N ILE A 87 -2.21 4.76 9.86
CA ILE A 87 -3.43 4.07 10.31
C ILE A 87 -3.05 2.63 10.59
N GLU A 88 -3.45 2.11 11.74
CA GLU A 88 -3.36 0.71 12.14
C GLU A 88 -4.78 0.16 12.27
N GLY A 89 -5.04 -0.99 11.66
CA GLY A 89 -6.34 -1.64 11.68
C GLY A 89 -6.26 -3.16 11.67
N ILE A 90 -7.41 -3.79 11.91
CA ILE A 90 -7.61 -5.23 11.85
C ILE A 90 -8.56 -5.55 10.69
N ILE A 91 -8.22 -6.54 9.88
CA ILE A 91 -9.08 -7.03 8.81
C ILE A 91 -10.33 -7.68 9.42
N LYS A 92 -11.50 -7.21 8.98
CA LYS A 92 -12.82 -7.78 9.33
C LYS A 92 -13.41 -8.55 8.17
N ASP A 93 -13.23 -8.06 6.95
CA ASP A 93 -13.69 -8.75 5.74
C ASP A 93 -12.57 -8.82 4.68
N PRO A 94 -11.82 -9.94 4.63
CA PRO A 94 -10.75 -10.12 3.65
C PRO A 94 -11.28 -10.22 2.21
N SER A 95 -12.58 -10.46 1.98
CA SER A 95 -13.15 -10.48 0.62
C SER A 95 -13.14 -9.11 -0.07
N LYS A 96 -12.97 -8.03 0.70
CA LYS A 96 -12.85 -6.66 0.20
C LYS A 96 -11.44 -6.32 -0.31
N VAL A 97 -10.48 -7.23 -0.16
CA VAL A 97 -9.13 -7.07 -0.74
C VAL A 97 -9.20 -7.39 -2.23
N VAL A 98 -9.13 -6.37 -3.07
CA VAL A 98 -9.29 -6.53 -4.53
C VAL A 98 -7.99 -6.95 -5.22
N LYS A 99 -6.83 -6.70 -4.59
CA LYS A 99 -5.52 -7.10 -5.13
C LYS A 99 -4.52 -7.32 -4.00
N SER A 100 -3.76 -8.40 -4.09
CA SER A 100 -2.59 -8.69 -3.25
C SER A 100 -1.37 -8.80 -4.15
N ARG A 101 -0.34 -7.98 -3.91
CA ARG A 101 0.87 -7.95 -4.75
C ARG A 101 2.08 -7.45 -3.99
N LYS A 102 3.26 -7.55 -4.58
CA LYS A 102 4.41 -6.79 -4.08
C LYS A 102 4.20 -5.30 -4.36
N ALA A 103 4.56 -4.46 -3.39
CA ALA A 103 4.64 -3.02 -3.58
C ALA A 103 5.54 -2.73 -4.77
N ILE A 104 5.06 -1.91 -5.70
CA ILE A 104 5.77 -1.61 -6.93
C ILE A 104 6.91 -0.62 -6.68
N PRO A 105 8.02 -0.70 -7.44
CA PRO A 105 9.00 0.37 -7.46
C PRO A 105 8.37 1.69 -7.91
N LEU A 106 8.75 2.80 -7.26
CA LEU A 106 8.23 4.14 -7.61
C LEU A 106 9.18 5.24 -7.12
N ASP A 107 9.48 6.22 -7.99
CA ASP A 107 10.32 7.38 -7.69
C ASP A 107 11.71 7.01 -7.10
N GLY A 108 12.30 5.93 -7.61
CA GLY A 108 13.58 5.40 -7.14
C GLY A 108 13.50 4.58 -5.84
N ASN A 109 12.30 4.36 -5.29
CA ASN A 109 12.09 3.38 -4.22
C ASN A 109 11.91 1.99 -4.83
N LYS A 110 12.50 0.96 -4.22
CA LYS A 110 12.53 -0.41 -4.76
C LYS A 110 11.19 -1.16 -4.70
N GLY A 111 10.30 -0.80 -3.79
CA GLY A 111 9.14 -1.64 -3.48
C GLY A 111 9.55 -3.00 -2.89
N GLY A 112 8.63 -3.97 -2.93
CA GLY A 112 8.90 -5.37 -2.56
C GLY A 112 8.27 -5.89 -1.26
N ILE A 113 7.69 -5.05 -0.40
CA ILE A 113 6.84 -5.56 0.70
C ILE A 113 5.49 -6.05 0.16
N ASP A 114 4.79 -6.85 0.96
CA ASP A 114 3.42 -7.24 0.65
C ASP A 114 2.49 -6.01 0.72
N GLU A 115 1.80 -5.72 -0.38
CA GLU A 115 0.79 -4.67 -0.55
C GLU A 115 -0.58 -5.29 -0.80
N TYR A 116 -1.59 -4.70 -0.17
CA TYR A 116 -2.99 -5.07 -0.31
C TYR A 116 -3.79 -3.83 -0.72
N ILE A 117 -4.57 -3.97 -1.79
CA ILE A 117 -5.43 -2.90 -2.30
C ILE A 117 -6.83 -3.11 -1.75
N ILE A 118 -7.28 -2.19 -0.91
CA ILE A 118 -8.59 -2.19 -0.24
C ILE A 118 -9.23 -0.82 -0.48
N PRO A 119 -9.95 -0.65 -1.61
CA PRO A 119 -10.58 0.61 -1.97
C PRO A 119 -11.82 0.88 -1.11
N ASN A 120 -12.13 2.16 -0.85
CA ASN A 120 -13.28 2.58 -0.04
C ASN A 120 -13.33 1.89 1.34
N TRP A 121 -12.16 1.62 1.94
CA TRP A 121 -12.05 0.91 3.22
C TRP A 121 -12.80 1.62 4.37
N GLU A 122 -12.96 2.94 4.27
CA GLU A 122 -13.65 3.77 5.26
C GLU A 122 -15.15 3.44 5.38
N ASN A 123 -15.75 2.90 4.30
CA ASN A 123 -17.19 2.71 4.21
C ASN A 123 -17.61 1.27 3.86
N ASN A 124 -16.66 0.36 3.63
CA ASN A 124 -16.96 -0.99 3.13
C ASN A 124 -16.89 -2.10 4.20
N GLY A 125 -16.57 -1.74 5.46
CA GLY A 125 -16.46 -2.68 6.57
C GLY A 125 -15.24 -3.60 6.55
N ALA A 126 -14.29 -3.41 5.62
CA ALA A 126 -13.13 -4.28 5.47
C ALA A 126 -12.18 -4.24 6.66
N ILE A 127 -12.08 -3.08 7.34
CA ILE A 127 -11.05 -2.80 8.35
C ILE A 127 -11.70 -2.14 9.56
N GLU A 128 -11.42 -2.71 10.74
CA GLU A 128 -11.65 -2.06 12.03
C GLU A 128 -10.42 -1.24 12.41
N ILE A 129 -10.58 0.06 12.63
CA ILE A 129 -9.47 0.95 12.97
C ILE A 129 -9.13 0.84 14.45
N ILE A 130 -7.87 0.53 14.72
CA ILE A 130 -7.35 0.44 16.09
C ILE A 130 -6.72 1.75 16.52
N ARG A 131 -5.94 2.38 15.63
CA ARG A 131 -5.21 3.61 15.96
C ARG A 131 -4.88 4.41 14.72
N VAL A 132 -4.98 5.73 14.84
CA VAL A 132 -4.35 6.68 13.91
C VAL A 132 -3.24 7.40 14.66
N SER A 133 -2.09 7.56 14.03
CA SER A 133 -0.93 8.20 14.67
C SER A 133 -0.16 9.09 13.73
N GLY A 134 0.31 10.22 14.26
CA GLY A 134 1.29 11.07 13.60
C GLY A 134 2.70 10.58 13.88
N VAL A 135 3.57 10.68 12.89
CA VAL A 135 5.02 10.57 13.09
C VAL A 135 5.50 12.00 13.35
N ASN A 136 5.91 12.28 14.59
CA ASN A 136 6.43 13.59 14.96
C ASN A 136 7.83 13.73 14.32
N PRO A 137 8.08 14.71 13.44
CA PRO A 137 9.45 14.99 13.02
C PRO A 137 10.25 15.44 14.25
N GLU A 138 11.52 15.03 14.33
CA GLU A 138 12.46 15.69 15.23
C GLU A 138 12.57 17.15 14.77
N PHE A 139 12.40 18.08 15.71
CA PHE A 139 12.46 19.53 15.47
C PHE A 139 13.88 19.95 15.08
#